data_AF-A0A562CCS6-F1
#
_entry.id   AF-A0A562CCS6-F1
#
_cell.length_a   1.000
_cell.length_b   1.000
_cell.length_c   1.000
_cell.angle_alpha   90.00
_cell.angle_beta   90.00
_cell.angle_gamma   90.00
#
_symmetry.space_group_name_H-M   'P 1'
#
loop_
_entity.id
_entity.type
_entity.pdbx_description
1 polymer ?
#
loop_
_entity_poly.entity_id
_entity_poly.type
_entity_poly.pdbx_seq_one_letter_code
_entity_poly.pdbx_strand_id
1 'polypeptide(L)'
;MRRLLPVLVAVMLFLPLSQVVPSSASPLVADSPAVADSPAVADTAPPVLAKAKKGKYDCWLKTRTCAFSGGVTFNSATGTKAAKQKIVNKILGAIRKTPAGEEIRIMSWNIMSDTAATELLRAQHRGVRVIVLMDNTNLTQVANPSFKRLRSGLAAFNKKHNVRKDKRSYAKTCQGACRRGNTASSHAKFFLFSAVGKTKHVLIQGSANLTQASANNQWNDIYTYVNRKGVYDFARRIHMQMWQDRNVAPTWEGYRSANFDLYFAPRIKDKVNTTTPNDPLLGTLNKVKCSGAVNTSSGRTVIRSAPDVMRGAWADKVATRLRNLWRAGCDVKIGYTVLGVSTRKILLNKGGKRGPVPMKHLVSDVNGDKVFDKYFHLKAWTVNGVIGDDKRAYWTMNGSSNISALSKVSDENIGIFRMKAVTMKYQRHIEYWFKNPPRSRPVVPSLVPKNLDPYANMEMD
;
A
#
# COMPACT_ATOMS: atom_id res chain seq x y z
N MET A 1 -34.12 51.09 19.96
CA MET A 1 -32.80 50.89 20.59
C MET A 1 -31.79 50.51 19.49
N ARG A 2 -31.11 51.51 18.91
CA ARG A 2 -29.63 51.74 18.97
C ARG A 2 -28.81 50.48 18.64
N ARG A 3 -28.37 50.26 17.38
CA ARG A 3 -27.27 50.86 16.58
C ARG A 3 -25.83 50.40 16.94
N LEU A 4 -25.17 49.91 15.90
CA LEU A 4 -23.76 50.10 15.47
C LEU A 4 -22.64 49.21 16.05
N LEU A 5 -21.91 48.58 15.11
CA LEU A 5 -20.51 48.14 15.19
C LEU A 5 -19.57 49.34 15.46
N PRO A 6 -18.35 49.12 15.98
CA PRO A 6 -17.19 49.20 15.07
C PRO A 6 -15.95 48.32 15.39
N VAL A 7 -15.06 48.37 14.39
CA VAL A 7 -13.68 47.88 14.21
C VAL A 7 -12.67 48.57 15.16
N LEU A 8 -11.54 47.93 15.49
CA LEU A 8 -10.13 48.41 15.39
C LEU A 8 -9.17 47.45 16.16
N VAL A 9 -8.15 46.84 15.52
CA VAL A 9 -6.75 47.31 15.22
C VAL A 9 -5.73 46.94 16.31
N ALA A 10 -4.60 46.42 15.83
CA ALA A 10 -3.42 45.94 16.56
C ALA A 10 -2.56 47.06 17.13
N VAL A 11 -1.81 46.76 18.20
CA VAL A 11 -0.61 47.50 18.63
C VAL A 11 0.46 46.51 19.10
N MET A 12 1.67 46.68 18.55
CA MET A 12 2.93 46.02 18.91
C MET A 12 3.46 46.50 20.27
N LEU A 13 4.28 45.68 20.93
CA LEU A 13 5.33 46.19 21.83
C LEU A 13 6.61 45.35 21.65
N PHE A 14 7.66 46.04 21.23
CA PHE A 14 9.06 45.64 21.15
C PHE A 14 9.79 46.04 22.46
N LEU A 15 11.02 45.50 22.61
CA LEU A 15 12.20 45.99 23.38
C LEU A 15 12.65 45.05 24.56
N PRO A 16 13.94 45.08 25.02
CA PRO A 16 15.10 44.38 24.42
C PRO A 16 16.14 43.85 25.46
N LEU A 17 17.36 43.53 24.98
CA LEU A 17 18.65 43.36 25.70
C LEU A 17 18.83 42.11 26.57
N SER A 18 20.02 41.54 26.76
CA SER A 18 21.32 41.54 26.09
C SER A 18 22.19 40.49 26.80
N GLN A 19 23.08 39.87 26.02
CA GLN A 19 24.40 39.27 26.31
C GLN A 19 24.77 38.83 27.74
N VAL A 20 25.33 37.62 27.89
CA VAL A 20 26.71 37.38 28.38
C VAL A 20 27.17 35.97 27.93
N VAL A 21 28.38 35.88 27.37
CA VAL A 21 29.23 34.68 27.21
C VAL A 21 30.53 35.00 27.96
N PRO A 22 31.09 34.11 28.82
CA PRO A 22 32.25 33.26 28.46
C PRO A 22 32.24 31.91 29.24
N SER A 23 33.09 30.89 29.10
CA SER A 23 34.21 30.47 28.23
C SER A 23 34.55 29.01 28.63
N SER A 24 35.15 28.26 27.70
CA SER A 24 36.18 27.20 27.90
C SER A 24 35.99 26.05 28.91
N ALA A 25 35.93 24.82 28.39
CA ALA A 25 36.74 23.70 28.87
C ALA A 25 36.92 22.65 27.76
N SER A 26 38.18 22.35 27.43
CA SER A 26 38.61 21.26 26.56
C SER A 26 38.29 19.88 27.18
N PRO A 27 38.08 18.82 26.37
CA PRO A 27 37.87 17.48 26.89
C PRO A 27 39.19 16.80 27.28
N LEU A 28 39.20 16.18 28.46
CA LEU A 28 40.22 15.22 28.89
C LEU A 28 40.13 13.97 28.02
N VAL A 29 41.27 13.62 27.44
CA VAL A 29 41.56 12.34 26.79
C VAL A 29 41.66 11.28 27.89
N ALA A 30 40.90 10.19 27.76
CA ALA A 30 41.08 8.98 28.54
C ALA A 30 41.22 7.80 27.58
N ASP A 31 42.32 7.08 27.77
CA ASP A 31 42.80 5.97 26.96
C ASP A 31 41.78 4.83 26.81
N SER A 32 41.66 4.33 25.58
CA SER A 32 40.99 3.06 25.30
C SER A 32 41.99 1.91 25.51
N PRO A 33 41.66 0.86 26.27
CA PRO A 33 42.50 -0.32 26.31
C PRO A 33 42.34 -1.10 25.00
N ALA A 34 43.48 -1.55 24.47
CA ALA A 34 43.59 -2.37 23.27
C ALA A 34 42.72 -3.63 23.36
N VAL A 35 41.86 -3.83 22.36
CA VAL A 35 41.11 -5.07 22.17
C VAL A 35 41.96 -5.99 21.32
N ALA A 36 42.30 -7.14 21.90
CA ALA A 36 43.05 -8.22 21.26
C ALA A 36 42.36 -8.74 19.99
N ASP A 37 43.20 -9.02 18.98
CA ASP A 37 42.83 -9.64 17.71
C ASP A 37 42.02 -10.93 17.90
N SER A 38 40.81 -10.95 17.33
CA SER A 38 40.07 -12.18 17.05
C SER A 38 40.25 -12.56 15.58
N PRO A 39 40.39 -13.86 15.29
CA PRO A 39 40.85 -14.33 13.99
C PRO A 39 39.83 -14.01 12.89
N ALA A 40 40.35 -13.59 11.74
CA ALA A 40 39.61 -13.25 10.55
C ALA A 40 38.62 -14.36 10.15
N VAL A 41 37.33 -14.08 10.31
CA VAL A 41 36.27 -14.85 9.66
C VAL A 41 36.36 -14.50 8.18
N ALA A 42 36.67 -15.49 7.36
CA ALA A 42 36.76 -15.35 5.91
C ALA A 42 35.55 -14.59 5.36
N ASP A 43 35.83 -13.46 4.74
CA ASP A 43 34.88 -12.60 4.04
C ASP A 43 34.27 -13.40 2.87
N THR A 44 33.19 -14.14 3.13
CA THR A 44 32.36 -14.64 2.04
C THR A 44 31.64 -13.44 1.45
N ALA A 45 32.21 -12.91 0.37
CA ALA A 45 31.61 -11.86 -0.44
C ALA A 45 30.11 -12.14 -0.63
N PRO A 46 29.25 -11.10 -0.56
CA PRO A 46 27.83 -11.27 -0.81
C PRO A 46 27.64 -11.95 -2.16
N PRO A 47 26.68 -12.89 -2.30
CA PRO A 47 26.47 -13.58 -3.56
C PRO A 47 26.23 -12.52 -4.63
N VAL A 48 27.15 -12.46 -5.59
CA VAL A 48 27.03 -11.63 -6.78
C VAL A 48 25.66 -11.94 -7.35
N LEU A 49 24.74 -10.98 -7.26
CA LEU A 49 23.46 -11.06 -7.93
C LEU A 49 23.78 -11.36 -9.38
N ALA A 50 23.52 -12.60 -9.81
CA ALA A 50 23.74 -13.05 -11.16
C ALA A 50 23.24 -11.95 -12.09
N LYS A 51 24.12 -11.43 -12.97
CA LYS A 51 23.81 -10.40 -13.95
C LYS A 51 22.44 -10.73 -14.51
N ALA A 52 21.44 -9.91 -14.18
CA ALA A 52 20.09 -10.13 -14.64
C ALA A 52 20.18 -10.22 -16.16
N LYS A 53 19.91 -11.40 -16.75
CA LYS A 53 19.72 -11.54 -18.19
C LYS A 53 18.82 -10.38 -18.60
N LYS A 54 19.26 -9.55 -19.55
CA LYS A 54 18.51 -8.41 -20.08
C LYS A 54 17.08 -8.88 -20.31
N GLY A 55 16.19 -8.56 -19.37
CA GLY A 55 14.78 -8.84 -19.52
C GLY A 55 14.30 -8.08 -20.74
N LYS A 56 13.26 -8.59 -21.39
CA LYS A 56 12.60 -8.14 -22.63
C LYS A 56 12.14 -6.65 -22.60
N TYR A 57 13.06 -5.74 -22.31
CA TYR A 57 12.84 -4.34 -21.93
C TYR A 57 13.45 -3.36 -22.95
N ASP A 58 13.88 -3.82 -24.12
CA ASP A 58 14.40 -2.97 -25.21
C ASP A 58 13.35 -2.55 -26.26
N CYS A 59 12.11 -3.06 -26.20
CA CYS A 59 11.03 -2.66 -27.14
C CYS A 59 10.50 -1.21 -26.95
N TRP A 60 10.96 -0.48 -25.93
CA TRP A 60 10.14 0.56 -25.25
C TRP A 60 10.17 1.93 -25.91
N LEU A 61 11.05 2.16 -26.89
CA LEU A 61 11.23 3.45 -27.53
C LEU A 61 10.68 3.56 -28.97
N LYS A 62 10.41 2.45 -29.68
CA LYS A 62 10.21 2.54 -31.14
C LYS A 62 8.88 2.03 -31.72
N THR A 63 8.06 1.21 -31.06
CA THR A 63 6.86 0.66 -31.73
C THR A 63 5.61 0.49 -30.85
N ARG A 64 4.43 0.66 -31.48
CA ARG A 64 3.09 0.39 -30.91
C ARG A 64 2.85 -1.11 -30.58
N THR A 65 3.84 -1.97 -30.81
CA THR A 65 3.70 -3.44 -30.80
C THR A 65 4.03 -4.11 -29.46
N CYS A 66 4.49 -3.36 -28.45
CA CYS A 66 4.91 -3.98 -27.20
C CYS A 66 3.72 -4.34 -26.30
N ALA A 67 3.72 -5.59 -25.79
CA ALA A 67 2.70 -6.08 -24.88
C ALA A 67 3.04 -5.68 -23.43
N PHE A 68 2.08 -5.05 -22.76
CA PHE A 68 2.17 -4.79 -21.32
C PHE A 68 2.03 -6.10 -20.53
N SER A 69 2.91 -6.32 -19.56
CA SER A 69 2.96 -7.57 -18.80
C SER A 69 2.03 -7.55 -17.58
N GLY A 70 1.33 -8.67 -17.37
CA GLY A 70 0.51 -8.91 -16.18
C GLY A 70 1.30 -9.46 -14.98
N GLY A 71 0.57 -9.73 -13.89
CA GLY A 71 1.08 -10.41 -12.70
C GLY A 71 1.57 -9.47 -11.59
N VAL A 72 2.16 -10.07 -10.56
CA VAL A 72 2.61 -9.39 -9.33
C VAL A 72 3.87 -8.56 -9.58
N THR A 73 3.91 -7.33 -9.07
CA THR A 73 5.11 -6.50 -8.98
C THR A 73 5.29 -6.01 -7.55
N PHE A 74 6.51 -6.14 -7.03
CA PHE A 74 6.95 -5.52 -5.78
C PHE A 74 7.96 -4.43 -6.10
N ASN A 75 8.01 -3.37 -5.29
CA ASN A 75 9.18 -2.50 -5.19
C ASN A 75 9.93 -2.77 -3.87
N SER A 76 10.98 -2.00 -3.61
CA SER A 76 11.74 -2.05 -2.36
C SER A 76 12.00 -0.63 -1.87
N ALA A 77 11.85 -0.34 -0.57
CA ALA A 77 12.22 0.98 -0.02
C ALA A 77 13.75 1.18 0.10
N THR A 78 14.53 0.15 -0.19
CA THR A 78 16.00 0.15 -0.20
C THR A 78 16.56 -0.35 -1.52
N GLY A 79 17.85 -0.12 -1.75
CA GLY A 79 18.53 -0.47 -2.99
C GLY A 79 18.46 0.62 -4.06
N THR A 80 18.62 0.21 -5.32
CA THR A 80 18.73 1.13 -6.46
C THR A 80 17.44 1.92 -6.72
N LYS A 81 17.57 3.07 -7.39
CA LYS A 81 16.41 3.87 -7.83
C LYS A 81 15.41 3.05 -8.66
N ALA A 82 15.90 2.15 -9.51
CA ALA A 82 15.06 1.27 -10.31
C ALA A 82 14.25 0.27 -9.47
N ALA A 83 14.85 -0.28 -8.40
CA ALA A 83 14.16 -1.18 -7.48
C ALA A 83 13.08 -0.44 -6.66
N LYS A 84 13.41 0.76 -6.17
CA LYS A 84 12.50 1.67 -5.46
C LYS A 84 11.30 2.08 -6.30
N GLN A 85 11.57 2.57 -7.51
CA GLN A 85 10.55 3.11 -8.38
C GLN A 85 9.85 2.04 -9.24
N LYS A 86 10.09 0.74 -9.02
CA LYS A 86 9.62 -0.33 -9.92
C LYS A 86 8.11 -0.31 -10.18
N ILE A 87 7.31 -0.09 -9.13
CA ILE A 87 5.84 -0.01 -9.26
C ILE A 87 5.41 1.28 -9.93
N VAL A 88 5.91 2.43 -9.45
CA VAL A 88 5.57 3.74 -10.03
C VAL A 88 5.98 3.81 -11.50
N ASN A 89 7.16 3.32 -11.87
CA ASN A 89 7.62 3.26 -13.25
C ASN A 89 6.75 2.36 -14.13
N LYS A 90 6.20 1.26 -13.58
CA LYS A 90 5.24 0.42 -14.30
C LYS A 90 3.94 1.18 -14.59
N ILE A 91 3.41 1.93 -13.63
CA ILE A 91 2.21 2.75 -13.79
C ILE A 91 2.46 3.93 -14.74
N LEU A 92 3.57 4.66 -14.58
CA LEU A 92 3.98 5.73 -15.50
C LEU A 92 4.18 5.21 -16.92
N GLY A 93 4.75 4.01 -17.07
CA GLY A 93 4.85 3.32 -18.36
C GLY A 93 3.49 3.07 -19.00
N ALA A 94 2.49 2.64 -18.22
CA ALA A 94 1.12 2.47 -18.71
C ALA A 94 0.50 3.81 -19.16
N ILE A 95 0.64 4.88 -18.35
CA ILE A 95 0.13 6.24 -18.70
C ILE A 95 0.75 6.74 -20.00
N ARG A 96 2.08 6.67 -20.12
CA ARG A 96 2.82 7.11 -21.32
C ARG A 96 2.42 6.35 -22.57
N LYS A 97 2.08 5.07 -22.43
CA LYS A 97 1.78 4.16 -23.55
C LYS A 97 0.30 3.98 -23.82
N THR A 98 -0.58 4.71 -23.13
CA THR A 98 -2.01 4.75 -23.47
C THR A 98 -2.20 5.54 -24.78
N PRO A 99 -2.72 4.90 -25.85
CA PRO A 99 -2.93 5.54 -27.16
C PRO A 99 -3.95 6.67 -27.13
N ALA A 100 -3.88 7.60 -28.09
CA ALA A 100 -4.95 8.59 -28.31
C ALA A 100 -6.31 7.91 -28.53
N GLY A 101 -7.39 8.52 -28.05
CA GLY A 101 -8.75 7.98 -28.11
C GLY A 101 -9.10 6.97 -27.01
N GLU A 102 -8.10 6.52 -26.23
CA GLU A 102 -8.28 5.59 -25.12
C GLU A 102 -8.54 6.34 -23.79
N GLU A 103 -8.79 5.58 -22.72
CA GLU A 103 -9.22 6.07 -21.41
C GLU A 103 -8.28 5.56 -20.30
N ILE A 104 -7.96 6.46 -19.37
CA ILE A 104 -7.29 6.20 -18.09
C ILE A 104 -8.25 6.56 -16.97
N ARG A 105 -8.44 5.63 -16.03
CA ARG A 105 -9.15 5.91 -14.77
C ARG A 105 -8.27 5.55 -13.58
N ILE A 106 -8.20 6.42 -12.59
CA ILE A 106 -7.34 6.22 -11.42
C ILE A 106 -8.13 6.54 -10.16
N MET A 107 -8.08 5.62 -9.22
CA MET A 107 -8.44 5.86 -7.83
C MET A 107 -7.22 5.53 -6.97
N SER A 108 -6.79 6.48 -6.15
CA SER A 108 -5.69 6.31 -5.19
C SER A 108 -5.97 7.19 -3.99
N TRP A 109 -5.76 6.67 -2.78
CA TRP A 109 -5.95 7.46 -1.55
C TRP A 109 -5.20 8.79 -1.60
N ASN A 110 -3.93 8.74 -2.05
CA ASN A 110 -3.12 9.92 -2.29
C ASN A 110 -2.46 9.89 -3.68
N ILE A 111 -2.41 11.05 -4.35
CA ILE A 111 -1.71 11.30 -5.61
C ILE A 111 -0.76 12.47 -5.42
N MET A 112 0.48 12.16 -5.03
CA MET A 112 1.53 13.15 -4.75
C MET A 112 2.80 12.77 -5.50
N SER A 113 2.66 12.67 -6.82
CA SER A 113 3.77 12.41 -7.74
C SER A 113 3.71 13.43 -8.86
N ASP A 114 4.68 14.36 -8.86
CA ASP A 114 4.77 15.38 -9.89
C ASP A 114 4.95 14.78 -11.28
N THR A 115 5.78 13.74 -11.38
CA THR A 115 5.96 13.00 -12.62
C THR A 115 4.64 12.39 -13.09
N ALA A 116 3.85 11.77 -12.19
CA ALA A 116 2.57 11.21 -12.58
C ALA A 116 1.58 12.29 -13.04
N ALA A 117 1.49 13.41 -12.34
CA ALA A 117 0.67 14.55 -12.75
C ALA A 117 1.07 15.06 -14.15
N THR A 118 2.38 15.21 -14.41
CA THR A 118 2.88 15.62 -15.73
C THR A 118 2.54 14.60 -16.82
N GLU A 119 2.71 13.30 -16.57
CA GLU A 119 2.40 12.28 -17.58
C GLU A 119 0.90 12.16 -17.87
N LEU A 120 0.04 12.40 -16.87
CA LEU A 120 -1.42 12.41 -17.06
C LEU A 120 -1.87 13.64 -17.86
N LEU A 121 -1.29 14.82 -17.61
CA LEU A 121 -1.51 16.00 -18.44
C LEU A 121 -1.06 15.72 -19.89
N ARG A 122 0.15 15.17 -20.08
CA ARG A 122 0.63 14.75 -21.41
C ARG A 122 -0.28 13.72 -22.08
N ALA A 123 -0.93 12.84 -21.32
CA ALA A 123 -1.92 11.91 -21.85
C ALA A 123 -3.16 12.64 -22.38
N GLN A 124 -3.70 13.60 -21.64
CA GLN A 124 -4.81 14.44 -22.12
C GLN A 124 -4.43 15.21 -23.39
N HIS A 125 -3.24 15.82 -23.43
CA HIS A 125 -2.74 16.52 -24.62
C HIS A 125 -2.63 15.62 -25.85
N ARG A 126 -2.35 14.33 -25.66
CA ARG A 126 -2.32 13.31 -26.72
C ARG A 126 -3.72 12.85 -27.15
N GLY A 127 -4.79 13.27 -26.48
CA GLY A 127 -6.16 12.86 -26.76
C GLY A 127 -6.65 11.65 -25.96
N VAL A 128 -6.00 11.34 -24.83
CA VAL A 128 -6.45 10.31 -23.88
C VAL A 128 -7.45 10.93 -22.90
N ARG A 129 -8.57 10.25 -22.63
CA ARG A 129 -9.50 10.68 -21.57
C ARG A 129 -8.97 10.24 -20.21
N VAL A 130 -8.73 11.18 -19.30
CA VAL A 130 -8.17 10.92 -17.97
C VAL A 130 -9.20 11.26 -16.89
N ILE A 131 -9.57 10.29 -16.06
CA ILE A 131 -10.49 10.48 -14.93
C ILE A 131 -9.81 10.03 -13.64
N VAL A 132 -9.64 10.94 -12.68
CA VAL A 132 -8.85 10.70 -11.47
C VAL A 132 -9.66 11.04 -10.22
N LEU A 133 -9.62 10.13 -9.25
CA LEU A 133 -10.24 10.26 -7.93
C LEU A 133 -9.17 10.14 -6.84
N MET A 134 -9.35 10.91 -5.78
CA MET A 134 -8.51 10.93 -4.59
C MET A 134 -9.36 11.17 -3.33
N ASP A 135 -8.85 10.81 -2.16
CA ASP A 135 -9.49 11.12 -0.89
C ASP A 135 -9.41 12.63 -0.56
N ASN A 136 -10.52 13.24 -0.10
CA ASN A 136 -10.53 14.66 0.27
C ASN A 136 -9.85 14.93 1.62
N THR A 137 -10.04 14.05 2.59
CA THR A 137 -9.45 14.17 3.93
C THR A 137 -7.93 14.24 3.82
N ASN A 138 -7.33 13.41 2.95
CA ASN A 138 -5.90 13.49 2.64
C ASN A 138 -5.51 14.87 2.10
N LEU A 139 -6.25 15.42 1.13
CA LEU A 139 -5.95 16.74 0.55
C LEU A 139 -6.03 17.87 1.58
N THR A 140 -6.91 17.76 2.56
CA THR A 140 -7.07 18.77 3.62
C THR A 140 -6.01 18.66 4.72
N GLN A 141 -5.50 17.45 4.98
CA GLN A 141 -4.50 17.21 6.03
C GLN A 141 -3.06 17.36 5.51
N VAL A 142 -2.83 17.11 4.22
CA VAL A 142 -1.49 17.11 3.63
C VAL A 142 -1.46 18.02 2.39
N ALA A 143 -0.48 18.92 2.33
CA ALA A 143 -0.25 19.75 1.16
C ALA A 143 0.02 18.86 -0.07
N ASN A 144 -0.88 18.91 -1.06
CA ASN A 144 -0.79 18.09 -2.27
C ASN A 144 -0.75 18.94 -3.55
N PRO A 145 0.39 19.62 -3.84
CA PRO A 145 0.52 20.49 -5.01
C PRO A 145 0.41 19.72 -6.34
N SER A 146 0.88 18.46 -6.39
CA SER A 146 0.81 17.63 -7.59
C SER A 146 -0.64 17.36 -8.01
N PHE A 147 -1.52 17.00 -7.07
CA PHE A 147 -2.94 16.80 -7.36
C PHE A 147 -3.64 18.11 -7.75
N LYS A 148 -3.36 19.21 -7.03
CA LYS A 148 -3.92 20.53 -7.36
C LYS A 148 -3.54 20.95 -8.79
N ARG A 149 -2.27 20.79 -9.17
CA ARG A 149 -1.77 21.06 -10.54
C ARG A 149 -2.42 20.16 -11.59
N LEU A 150 -2.58 18.87 -11.30
CA LEU A 150 -3.27 17.95 -12.19
C LEU A 150 -4.72 18.40 -12.43
N ARG A 151 -5.46 18.68 -11.35
CA ARG A 151 -6.87 19.10 -11.42
C ARG A 151 -7.04 20.38 -12.24
N SER A 152 -6.26 21.42 -11.96
CA SER A 152 -6.34 22.69 -12.68
C SER A 152 -5.90 22.53 -14.14
N GLY A 153 -4.82 21.80 -14.40
CA GLY A 153 -4.31 21.57 -15.76
C GLY A 153 -5.30 20.83 -16.64
N LEU A 154 -5.94 19.77 -16.12
CA LEU A 154 -6.97 19.03 -16.86
C LEU A 154 -8.16 19.93 -17.23
N ALA A 155 -8.62 20.75 -16.28
CA ALA A 155 -9.72 21.68 -16.47
C ALA A 155 -9.37 22.80 -17.47
N ALA A 156 -8.17 23.37 -17.37
CA ALA A 156 -7.69 24.43 -18.25
C ALA A 156 -7.58 23.94 -19.70
N PHE A 157 -7.03 22.74 -19.93
CA PHE A 157 -6.97 22.15 -21.27
C PHE A 157 -8.36 21.92 -21.86
N ASN A 158 -9.30 21.37 -21.09
CA ASN A 158 -10.68 21.17 -21.55
C ASN A 158 -11.33 22.47 -22.00
N LYS A 159 -11.12 23.57 -21.25
CA LYS A 159 -11.66 24.91 -21.56
C LYS A 159 -10.99 25.48 -22.80
N LYS A 160 -9.65 25.51 -22.84
CA LYS A 160 -8.85 26.09 -23.94
C LYS A 160 -9.15 25.45 -25.29
N HIS A 161 -9.37 24.14 -25.32
CA HIS A 161 -9.58 23.38 -26.56
C HIS A 161 -11.06 23.01 -26.82
N ASN A 162 -12.00 23.60 -26.08
CA ASN A 162 -13.44 23.31 -26.17
C ASN A 162 -13.77 21.80 -26.25
N VAL A 163 -13.12 21.00 -25.40
CA VAL A 163 -13.24 19.54 -25.45
C VAL A 163 -14.69 19.14 -25.17
N ARG A 164 -15.26 18.27 -26.02
CA ARG A 164 -16.64 17.75 -25.91
C ARG A 164 -16.87 17.10 -24.54
N LYS A 165 -18.02 17.34 -23.91
CA LYS A 165 -18.30 16.97 -22.51
C LYS A 165 -17.99 15.50 -22.16
N ASP A 166 -18.34 14.57 -23.05
CA ASP A 166 -18.10 13.11 -22.91
C ASP A 166 -16.63 12.69 -23.08
N LYS A 167 -15.77 13.57 -23.63
CA LYS A 167 -14.34 13.36 -23.84
C LYS A 167 -13.45 14.13 -22.86
N ARG A 168 -14.04 14.98 -22.01
CA ARG A 168 -13.29 15.77 -21.02
C ARG A 168 -12.58 14.89 -20.00
N SER A 169 -11.41 15.36 -19.61
CA SER A 169 -10.60 14.76 -18.55
C SER A 169 -10.78 15.52 -17.25
N TYR A 170 -10.81 14.83 -16.11
CA TYR A 170 -11.06 15.45 -14.81
C TYR A 170 -10.28 14.76 -13.70
N ALA A 171 -9.94 15.54 -12.68
CA ALA A 171 -9.54 15.04 -11.38
C ALA A 171 -10.46 15.65 -10.32
N LYS A 172 -10.93 14.85 -9.36
CA LYS A 172 -11.69 15.34 -8.22
C LYS A 172 -11.38 14.53 -6.96
N THR A 173 -11.74 15.08 -5.81
CA THR A 173 -11.74 14.35 -4.55
C THR A 173 -13.12 13.76 -4.25
N CYS A 174 -13.15 12.71 -3.44
CA CYS A 174 -14.36 12.20 -2.81
C CYS A 174 -14.46 12.76 -1.39
N GLN A 175 -15.66 13.16 -0.94
CA GLN A 175 -15.83 13.83 0.35
C GLN A 175 -15.40 12.97 1.55
N GLY A 176 -15.59 11.65 1.45
CA GLY A 176 -15.06 10.63 2.36
C GLY A 176 -14.82 9.36 1.57
N ALA A 177 -15.49 8.25 1.90
CA ALA A 177 -15.60 7.10 1.00
C ALA A 177 -16.55 7.44 -0.15
N CYS A 178 -16.06 7.47 -1.39
CA CYS A 178 -16.82 7.79 -2.60
C CYS A 178 -18.16 7.04 -2.73
N ARG A 179 -18.26 5.82 -2.17
CA ARG A 179 -19.47 4.96 -2.28
C ARG A 179 -20.32 4.95 -1.00
N ARG A 180 -19.99 5.75 0.02
CA ARG A 180 -20.67 5.75 1.34
C ARG A 180 -20.74 7.11 2.08
N GLY A 181 -19.95 8.11 1.71
CA GLY A 181 -19.94 9.43 2.34
C GLY A 181 -18.87 9.62 3.44
N ASN A 182 -19.08 10.64 4.28
CA ASN A 182 -18.01 11.38 4.97
C ASN A 182 -17.41 10.72 6.23
N THR A 183 -17.92 9.58 6.67
CA THR A 183 -17.47 8.89 7.91
C THR A 183 -16.42 7.81 7.66
N ALA A 184 -15.87 7.75 6.44
CA ALA A 184 -14.90 6.75 6.01
C ALA A 184 -13.98 7.35 4.94
N SER A 185 -12.97 6.60 4.48
CA SER A 185 -11.98 7.07 3.51
C SER A 185 -12.16 6.43 2.13
N SER A 186 -11.74 7.16 1.11
CA SER A 186 -11.49 6.64 -0.23
C SER A 186 -10.11 6.01 -0.31
N HIS A 187 -9.95 4.82 0.27
CA HIS A 187 -8.65 4.18 0.47
C HIS A 187 -8.24 3.18 -0.65
N ALA A 188 -9.09 2.96 -1.65
CA ALA A 188 -8.79 2.10 -2.78
C ALA A 188 -7.65 2.65 -3.66
N LYS A 189 -6.87 1.74 -4.26
CA LYS A 189 -5.71 2.01 -5.10
C LYS A 189 -5.76 1.11 -6.32
N PHE A 190 -6.37 1.62 -7.39
CA PHE A 190 -6.47 0.91 -8.65
C PHE A 190 -6.43 1.85 -9.86
N PHE A 191 -5.84 1.33 -10.94
CA PHE A 191 -5.52 2.06 -12.16
C PHE A 191 -6.03 1.25 -13.34
N LEU A 192 -6.90 1.87 -14.14
CA LEU A 192 -7.53 1.28 -15.30
C LEU A 192 -7.00 1.99 -16.54
N PHE A 193 -6.62 1.20 -17.54
CA PHE A 193 -6.26 1.66 -18.87
C PHE A 193 -7.04 0.83 -19.87
N SER A 194 -7.85 1.47 -20.73
CA SER A 194 -8.59 0.74 -21.76
C SER A 194 -7.65 0.07 -22.75
N ALA A 195 -6.50 0.69 -23.03
CA ALA A 195 -5.36 0.08 -23.69
C ALA A 195 -4.01 0.64 -23.23
N VAL A 196 -2.97 -0.20 -23.29
CA VAL A 196 -1.56 0.14 -23.11
C VAL A 196 -0.78 -0.50 -24.24
N GLY A 197 -0.34 0.30 -25.22
CA GLY A 197 0.17 -0.23 -26.49
C GLY A 197 -0.89 -1.11 -27.16
N LYS A 198 -0.57 -2.39 -27.41
CA LYS A 198 -1.52 -3.38 -27.95
C LYS A 198 -2.32 -4.14 -26.89
N THR A 199 -1.98 -3.99 -25.61
CA THR A 199 -2.65 -4.72 -24.52
C THR A 199 -3.93 -3.98 -24.13
N LYS A 200 -5.07 -4.64 -24.18
CA LYS A 200 -6.37 -4.05 -23.84
C LYS A 200 -6.77 -4.40 -22.41
N HIS A 201 -7.70 -3.62 -21.84
CA HIS A 201 -8.35 -3.92 -20.56
C HIS A 201 -7.33 -4.18 -19.44
N VAL A 202 -6.49 -3.19 -19.17
CA VAL A 202 -5.44 -3.28 -18.15
C VAL A 202 -5.97 -2.73 -16.84
N LEU A 203 -5.96 -3.56 -15.80
CA LEU A 203 -6.26 -3.17 -14.43
C LEU A 203 -5.02 -3.43 -13.57
N ILE A 204 -4.55 -2.41 -12.87
CA ILE A 204 -3.53 -2.53 -11.84
C ILE A 204 -4.22 -2.23 -10.50
N GLN A 205 -4.06 -3.10 -9.51
CA GLN A 205 -4.56 -2.86 -8.15
C GLN A 205 -3.57 -3.38 -7.12
N GLY A 206 -3.56 -2.79 -5.94
CA GLY A 206 -2.72 -3.28 -4.84
C GLY A 206 -2.64 -2.28 -3.71
N SER A 207 -1.47 -2.19 -3.10
CA SER A 207 -1.23 -1.37 -1.93
C SER A 207 -0.57 -0.02 -2.23
N ALA A 208 -0.03 0.16 -3.45
CA ALA A 208 0.74 1.35 -3.81
C ALA A 208 -0.13 2.58 -4.10
N ASN A 209 0.10 3.66 -3.37
CA ASN A 209 -0.35 5.00 -3.72
C ASN A 209 0.46 5.57 -4.90
N LEU A 210 -0.08 6.56 -5.62
CA LEU A 210 0.65 7.26 -6.69
C LEU A 210 1.47 8.44 -6.13
N THR A 211 2.40 8.16 -5.22
CA THR A 211 3.18 9.16 -4.48
C THR A 211 4.69 8.92 -4.55
N GLN A 212 5.49 9.94 -4.25
CA GLN A 212 6.94 9.77 -4.09
C GLN A 212 7.28 8.90 -2.86
N ALA A 213 6.55 9.03 -1.76
CA ALA A 213 6.69 8.18 -0.58
C ALA A 213 6.48 6.69 -0.92
N SER A 214 5.46 6.36 -1.71
CA SER A 214 5.23 4.97 -2.14
C SER A 214 6.41 4.40 -2.94
N ALA A 215 7.12 5.25 -3.68
CA ALA A 215 8.29 4.86 -4.43
C ALA A 215 9.55 4.74 -3.57
N ASN A 216 9.76 5.66 -2.62
CA ASN A 216 11.07 5.85 -1.96
C ASN A 216 11.13 5.31 -0.54
N ASN A 217 10.00 5.27 0.16
CA ASN A 217 9.91 5.00 1.61
C ASN A 217 9.19 3.67 1.89
N GLN A 218 8.38 3.17 0.96
CA GLN A 218 7.51 2.04 1.23
C GLN A 218 7.84 0.81 0.38
N TRP A 219 7.84 -0.37 1.01
CA TRP A 219 7.68 -1.63 0.29
C TRP A 219 6.20 -1.79 -0.05
N ASN A 220 5.87 -1.93 -1.33
CA ASN A 220 4.51 -2.05 -1.84
C ASN A 220 4.36 -3.25 -2.76
N ASP A 221 3.11 -3.62 -3.02
CA ASP A 221 2.74 -4.63 -4.00
C ASP A 221 1.62 -4.16 -4.92
N ILE A 222 1.64 -4.64 -6.17
CA ILE A 222 0.53 -4.54 -7.12
C ILE A 222 0.35 -5.84 -7.88
N TYR A 223 -0.87 -6.11 -8.32
CA TYR A 223 -1.20 -7.11 -9.32
C TYR A 223 -1.76 -6.45 -10.58
N THR A 224 -1.25 -6.85 -11.75
CA THR A 224 -1.71 -6.37 -13.05
C THR A 224 -2.50 -7.45 -13.79
N TYR A 225 -3.77 -7.16 -14.06
CA TYR A 225 -4.61 -7.90 -15.00
C TYR A 225 -4.44 -7.29 -16.39
N VAL A 226 -4.31 -8.14 -17.41
CA VAL A 226 -4.17 -7.73 -18.81
C VAL A 226 -5.08 -8.57 -19.69
N ASN A 227 -5.70 -7.95 -20.70
CA ASN A 227 -6.61 -8.63 -21.63
C ASN A 227 -7.74 -9.39 -20.91
N ARG A 228 -8.23 -8.85 -19.78
CA ARG A 228 -9.34 -9.43 -18.99
C ARG A 228 -10.52 -8.45 -18.95
N LYS A 229 -11.34 -8.46 -20.00
CA LYS A 229 -12.46 -7.52 -20.14
C LYS A 229 -13.44 -7.55 -18.97
N GLY A 230 -13.83 -8.73 -18.48
CA GLY A 230 -14.81 -8.86 -17.39
C GLY A 230 -14.41 -8.16 -16.09
N VAL A 231 -13.21 -8.45 -15.55
CA VAL A 231 -12.73 -7.79 -14.32
C VAL A 231 -12.42 -6.30 -14.54
N TYR A 232 -11.97 -5.93 -15.74
CA TYR A 232 -11.76 -4.53 -16.11
C TYR A 232 -13.07 -3.75 -16.10
N ASP A 233 -14.12 -4.25 -16.75
CA ASP A 233 -15.43 -3.61 -16.81
C ASP A 233 -16.08 -3.53 -15.42
N PHE A 234 -15.91 -4.58 -14.60
CA PHE A 234 -16.32 -4.56 -13.20
C PHE A 234 -15.65 -3.41 -12.42
N ALA A 235 -14.32 -3.32 -12.44
CA ALA A 235 -13.59 -2.25 -11.75
C ALA A 235 -13.88 -0.86 -12.33
N ARG A 236 -14.08 -0.76 -13.66
CA ARG A 236 -14.52 0.48 -14.32
C ARG A 236 -15.91 0.91 -13.85
N ARG A 237 -16.86 -0.01 -13.68
CA ARG A 237 -18.18 0.29 -13.11
C ARG A 237 -18.05 0.79 -11.67
N ILE A 238 -17.24 0.16 -10.84
CA ILE A 238 -16.97 0.65 -9.48
C ILE A 238 -16.39 2.07 -9.52
N HIS A 239 -15.40 2.34 -10.37
CA HIS A 239 -14.88 3.70 -10.52
C HIS A 239 -15.95 4.71 -10.98
N MET A 240 -16.87 4.31 -11.86
CA MET A 240 -17.97 5.18 -12.29
C MET A 240 -18.95 5.46 -11.14
N GLN A 241 -19.19 4.48 -10.26
CA GLN A 241 -19.95 4.71 -9.03
C GLN A 241 -19.21 5.68 -8.08
N MET A 242 -17.91 5.46 -7.87
CA MET A 242 -17.07 6.35 -7.06
C MET A 242 -17.06 7.78 -7.62
N TRP A 243 -17.07 7.92 -8.94
CA TRP A 243 -17.17 9.23 -9.58
C TRP A 243 -18.47 9.96 -9.24
N GLN A 244 -19.56 9.27 -8.89
CA GLN A 244 -20.79 9.94 -8.46
C GLN A 244 -20.69 10.47 -7.03
N ASP A 245 -19.73 9.99 -6.22
CA ASP A 245 -19.51 10.40 -4.82
C ASP A 245 -20.82 10.40 -4.00
N ARG A 246 -21.54 9.28 -4.05
CA ARG A 246 -22.84 9.08 -3.43
C ARG A 246 -22.99 7.67 -2.90
N ASN A 247 -23.87 7.48 -1.94
CA ASN A 247 -24.16 6.17 -1.37
C ASN A 247 -24.66 5.20 -2.46
N VAL A 248 -24.07 4.00 -2.50
CA VAL A 248 -24.51 2.92 -3.38
C VAL A 248 -24.86 1.68 -2.57
N ALA A 249 -25.66 0.80 -3.15
CA ALA A 249 -25.87 -0.55 -2.63
C ALA A 249 -25.93 -1.55 -3.80
N PRO A 250 -25.35 -2.75 -3.67
CA PRO A 250 -24.50 -3.19 -2.55
C PRO A 250 -23.17 -2.41 -2.47
N THR A 251 -22.70 -2.14 -1.26
CA THR A 251 -21.40 -1.48 -1.01
C THR A 251 -20.25 -2.46 -1.18
N TRP A 252 -20.40 -3.69 -0.67
CA TRP A 252 -19.48 -4.80 -0.89
C TRP A 252 -19.83 -5.54 -2.19
N GLU A 253 -18.96 -5.45 -3.17
CA GLU A 253 -19.14 -6.10 -4.47
C GLU A 253 -17.92 -6.93 -4.85
N GLY A 254 -18.12 -8.04 -5.56
CA GLY A 254 -17.04 -8.94 -5.97
C GLY A 254 -17.18 -9.44 -7.40
N TYR A 255 -16.07 -9.47 -8.13
CA TYR A 255 -15.90 -10.23 -9.35
C TYR A 255 -15.19 -11.53 -9.03
N ARG A 256 -15.79 -12.66 -9.38
CA ARG A 256 -15.23 -13.99 -9.12
C ARG A 256 -14.81 -14.67 -10.41
N SER A 257 -13.71 -15.40 -10.34
CA SER A 257 -13.18 -16.23 -11.41
C SER A 257 -12.56 -17.50 -10.83
N ALA A 258 -12.24 -18.48 -11.67
CA ALA A 258 -11.65 -19.74 -11.22
C ALA A 258 -10.40 -19.50 -10.33
N ASN A 259 -9.48 -18.66 -10.82
CA ASN A 259 -8.15 -18.52 -10.22
C ASN A 259 -7.94 -17.21 -9.45
N PHE A 260 -8.90 -16.28 -9.48
CA PHE A 260 -8.83 -15.04 -8.72
C PHE A 260 -10.21 -14.45 -8.45
N ASP A 261 -10.31 -13.63 -7.40
CA ASP A 261 -11.41 -12.72 -7.16
C ASP A 261 -10.89 -11.29 -7.01
N LEU A 262 -11.76 -10.32 -7.25
CA LEU A 262 -11.53 -8.91 -6.91
C LEU A 262 -12.76 -8.38 -6.21
N TYR A 263 -12.59 -7.89 -4.99
CA TYR A 263 -13.65 -7.25 -4.22
C TYR A 263 -13.38 -5.76 -4.07
N PHE A 264 -14.47 -4.99 -4.01
CA PHE A 264 -14.48 -3.61 -3.58
C PHE A 264 -15.37 -3.43 -2.35
N ALA A 265 -14.79 -2.85 -1.30
CA ALA A 265 -15.48 -2.45 -0.07
C ALA A 265 -16.14 -1.08 -0.26
N PRO A 266 -16.99 -0.60 0.68
CA PRO A 266 -17.11 -1.01 2.09
C PRO A 266 -17.66 -2.43 2.37
N ARG A 267 -17.22 -3.08 3.45
CA ARG A 267 -17.69 -4.41 3.91
C ARG A 267 -18.64 -4.29 5.10
N ILE A 268 -19.85 -3.80 4.83
CA ILE A 268 -20.88 -3.53 5.84
C ILE A 268 -22.24 -4.08 5.44
N LYS A 269 -23.14 -4.12 6.43
CA LYS A 269 -24.58 -4.26 6.18
C LYS A 269 -25.08 -3.03 5.43
N ASP A 270 -25.86 -3.24 4.39
CA ASP A 270 -26.58 -2.21 3.65
C ASP A 270 -27.97 -2.74 3.23
N LYS A 271 -28.70 -2.01 2.39
CA LYS A 271 -30.05 -2.41 1.97
C LYS A 271 -30.10 -3.66 1.08
N VAL A 272 -28.97 -4.07 0.49
CA VAL A 272 -28.84 -5.29 -0.32
C VAL A 272 -28.16 -6.39 0.49
N ASN A 273 -27.03 -6.07 1.13
CA ASN A 273 -26.35 -6.95 2.08
C ASN A 273 -26.98 -6.78 3.46
N THR A 274 -28.06 -7.51 3.76
CA THR A 274 -28.79 -7.38 5.05
C THR A 274 -28.00 -7.81 6.29
N THR A 275 -26.82 -8.42 6.10
CA THR A 275 -25.83 -8.72 7.13
C THR A 275 -24.44 -8.23 6.69
N THR A 276 -23.49 -8.10 7.62
CA THR A 276 -22.09 -7.79 7.26
C THR A 276 -21.54 -8.92 6.39
N PRO A 277 -21.05 -8.66 5.16
CA PRO A 277 -20.49 -9.71 4.33
C PRO A 277 -19.29 -10.40 4.98
N ASN A 278 -19.19 -11.70 4.71
CA ASN A 278 -18.12 -12.56 5.21
C ASN A 278 -16.74 -11.97 4.89
N ASP A 279 -15.84 -12.00 5.88
CA ASP A 279 -14.45 -11.63 5.69
C ASP A 279 -13.72 -12.74 4.89
N PRO A 280 -13.20 -12.45 3.70
CA PRO A 280 -12.49 -13.45 2.91
C PRO A 280 -11.22 -14.00 3.60
N LEU A 281 -10.53 -13.18 4.41
CA LEU A 281 -9.33 -13.63 5.12
C LEU A 281 -9.71 -14.60 6.23
N LEU A 282 -10.55 -14.17 7.17
CA LEU A 282 -10.96 -15.02 8.29
C LEU A 282 -11.72 -16.26 7.80
N GLY A 283 -12.56 -16.12 6.77
CA GLY A 283 -13.25 -17.25 6.14
C GLY A 283 -12.28 -18.30 5.56
N THR A 284 -11.16 -17.86 4.99
CA THR A 284 -10.11 -18.77 4.51
C THR A 284 -9.33 -19.40 5.67
N LEU A 285 -8.89 -18.58 6.64
CA LEU A 285 -8.13 -19.07 7.81
C LEU A 285 -8.94 -20.08 8.63
N ASN A 286 -10.27 -19.94 8.70
CA ASN A 286 -11.15 -20.89 9.40
C ASN A 286 -11.16 -22.27 8.74
N LYS A 287 -10.90 -22.36 7.43
CA LYS A 287 -10.84 -23.63 6.69
C LYS A 287 -9.46 -24.28 6.70
N VAL A 288 -8.42 -23.60 7.20
CA VAL A 288 -7.06 -24.16 7.24
C VAL A 288 -6.98 -25.34 8.20
N LYS A 289 -6.41 -26.45 7.71
CA LYS A 289 -5.92 -27.59 8.51
C LYS A 289 -4.39 -27.53 8.53
N CYS A 290 -3.75 -27.89 9.64
CA CYS A 290 -2.30 -27.65 9.80
C CYS A 290 -1.38 -28.77 9.31
N SER A 291 -1.88 -29.99 9.15
CA SER A 291 -1.15 -31.16 8.68
C SER A 291 -1.82 -31.75 7.43
N GLY A 292 -1.10 -32.64 6.73
CA GLY A 292 -1.60 -33.34 5.55
C GLY A 292 -1.45 -32.54 4.25
N ALA A 293 -0.67 -31.46 4.26
CA ALA A 293 -0.32 -30.75 3.04
C ALA A 293 0.60 -31.61 2.17
N VAL A 294 0.33 -31.69 0.86
CA VAL A 294 1.14 -32.50 -0.09
C VAL A 294 2.03 -31.64 -0.98
N ASN A 295 1.98 -30.32 -0.85
CA ASN A 295 2.80 -29.33 -1.57
C ASN A 295 3.78 -28.55 -0.69
N THR A 296 3.99 -28.99 0.55
CA THR A 296 4.98 -28.41 1.46
C THR A 296 5.93 -29.50 1.94
N SER A 297 7.21 -29.17 2.11
CA SER A 297 8.24 -30.15 2.49
C SER A 297 8.03 -30.75 3.88
N SER A 298 7.38 -30.01 4.78
CA SER A 298 7.12 -30.45 6.15
C SER A 298 5.76 -31.17 6.33
N GLY A 299 4.97 -31.28 5.25
CA GLY A 299 3.59 -31.75 5.32
C GLY A 299 2.64 -30.81 6.09
N ARG A 300 3.13 -29.62 6.49
CA ARG A 300 2.37 -28.61 7.24
C ARG A 300 1.90 -27.47 6.36
N THR A 301 0.75 -26.89 6.69
CA THR A 301 0.28 -25.68 6.03
C THR A 301 1.12 -24.48 6.42
N VAL A 302 1.60 -23.74 5.41
CA VAL A 302 2.47 -22.57 5.53
C VAL A 302 1.67 -21.30 5.34
N ILE A 303 1.74 -20.40 6.32
CA ILE A 303 1.11 -19.08 6.33
C ILE A 303 2.19 -18.00 6.45
N ARG A 304 2.18 -17.06 5.52
CA ARG A 304 3.03 -15.86 5.56
C ARG A 304 2.17 -14.62 5.39
N SER A 305 2.40 -13.60 6.20
CA SER A 305 1.73 -12.33 6.06
C SER A 305 2.69 -11.16 6.24
N ALA A 306 2.34 -10.05 5.61
CA ALA A 306 2.98 -8.75 5.78
C ALA A 306 1.91 -7.64 5.74
N PRO A 307 1.04 -7.55 6.76
CA PRO A 307 0.14 -6.43 6.92
C PRO A 307 0.88 -5.17 7.34
N ASP A 308 0.48 -4.06 6.74
CA ASP A 308 0.82 -2.73 7.19
C ASP A 308 0.14 -2.46 8.55
N VAL A 309 -1.19 -2.40 8.61
CA VAL A 309 -1.91 -2.19 9.88
C VAL A 309 -2.82 -3.37 10.24
N MET A 310 -2.70 -3.86 11.47
CA MET A 310 -3.69 -4.73 12.12
C MET A 310 -4.09 -4.17 13.49
N ARG A 311 -5.33 -3.68 13.63
CA ARG A 311 -5.83 -3.15 14.91
C ARG A 311 -7.33 -3.31 15.13
N GLY A 312 -7.74 -3.36 16.39
CA GLY A 312 -9.13 -3.41 16.83
C GLY A 312 -9.78 -4.79 16.69
N ALA A 313 -11.08 -4.85 16.95
CA ALA A 313 -11.82 -6.12 17.11
C ALA A 313 -11.73 -7.07 15.91
N TRP A 314 -11.64 -6.54 14.67
CA TRP A 314 -11.43 -7.39 13.50
C TRP A 314 -10.03 -8.02 13.51
N ALA A 315 -8.99 -7.23 13.76
CA ALA A 315 -7.63 -7.73 13.89
C ALA A 315 -7.48 -8.75 15.02
N ASP A 316 -8.16 -8.56 16.13
CA ASP A 316 -8.12 -9.48 17.27
C ASP A 316 -8.71 -10.85 16.93
N LYS A 317 -9.78 -10.90 16.11
CA LYS A 317 -10.32 -12.16 15.57
C LYS A 317 -9.32 -12.86 14.65
N VAL A 318 -8.69 -12.12 13.74
CA VAL A 318 -7.66 -12.66 12.84
C VAL A 318 -6.44 -13.15 13.63
N ALA A 319 -5.95 -12.37 14.59
CA ALA A 319 -4.83 -12.72 15.46
C ALA A 319 -5.12 -13.97 16.30
N THR A 320 -6.33 -14.07 16.86
CA THR A 320 -6.76 -15.26 17.61
C THR A 320 -6.75 -16.49 16.72
N ARG A 321 -7.28 -16.38 15.49
CA ARG A 321 -7.26 -17.50 14.55
C ARG A 321 -5.84 -17.89 14.14
N LEU A 322 -4.96 -16.94 13.82
CA LEU A 322 -3.55 -17.20 13.51
C LEU A 322 -2.82 -17.86 14.68
N ARG A 323 -3.08 -17.42 15.91
CA ARG A 323 -2.51 -18.02 17.12
C ARG A 323 -2.96 -19.48 17.28
N ASN A 324 -4.24 -19.77 17.05
CA ASN A 324 -4.77 -21.13 17.10
C ASN A 324 -4.14 -22.02 16.02
N LEU A 325 -3.99 -21.53 14.80
CA LEU A 325 -3.31 -22.24 13.71
C LEU A 325 -1.83 -22.51 14.04
N TRP A 326 -1.13 -21.51 14.60
CA TRP A 326 0.25 -21.70 15.08
C TRP A 326 0.32 -22.79 16.15
N ARG A 327 -0.58 -22.78 17.15
CA ARG A 327 -0.64 -23.82 18.19
C ARG A 327 -0.95 -25.21 17.64
N ALA A 328 -1.85 -25.30 16.66
CA ALA A 328 -2.20 -26.53 15.96
C ALA A 328 -1.09 -27.04 15.02
N GLY A 329 0.00 -26.28 14.87
CA GLY A 329 1.20 -26.72 14.19
C GLY A 329 1.32 -26.26 12.74
N CYS A 330 0.53 -25.28 12.29
CA CYS A 330 0.80 -24.59 11.04
C CYS A 330 2.13 -23.82 11.15
N ASP A 331 2.84 -23.67 10.04
CA ASP A 331 4.02 -22.80 9.98
C ASP A 331 3.56 -21.36 9.69
N VAL A 332 3.52 -20.52 10.72
CA VAL A 332 3.02 -19.14 10.64
C VAL A 332 4.18 -18.17 10.86
N LYS A 333 4.36 -17.20 9.96
CA LYS A 333 5.29 -16.07 10.14
C LYS A 333 4.62 -14.77 9.71
N ILE A 334 4.75 -13.76 10.56
CA ILE A 334 4.13 -12.44 10.36
C ILE A 334 5.22 -11.37 10.31
N GLY A 335 5.45 -10.78 9.13
CA GLY A 335 6.05 -9.46 9.04
C GLY A 335 4.98 -8.41 9.34
N TYR A 336 5.28 -7.31 10.01
CA TYR A 336 4.27 -6.27 10.27
C TYR A 336 4.88 -4.87 10.32
N THR A 337 4.04 -3.85 10.12
CA THR A 337 4.37 -2.44 10.40
C THR A 337 3.70 -1.99 11.70
N VAL A 338 2.37 -2.02 11.79
CA VAL A 338 1.59 -1.56 12.95
C VAL A 338 0.70 -2.67 13.50
N LEU A 339 0.79 -2.91 14.80
CA LEU A 339 -0.12 -3.79 15.54
C LEU A 339 -0.79 -3.02 16.68
N GLY A 340 -2.10 -3.15 16.79
CA GLY A 340 -2.83 -2.70 17.97
C GLY A 340 -2.38 -3.45 19.24
N VAL A 341 -2.48 -2.80 20.40
CA VAL A 341 -2.03 -3.35 21.69
C VAL A 341 -2.68 -4.72 21.99
N SER A 342 -3.99 -4.84 21.82
CA SER A 342 -4.73 -6.10 22.02
C SER A 342 -4.28 -7.18 21.03
N THR A 343 -4.17 -6.83 19.76
CA THR A 343 -3.72 -7.73 18.68
C THR A 343 -2.32 -8.26 18.96
N ARG A 344 -1.40 -7.39 19.39
CA ARG A 344 -0.04 -7.75 19.79
C ARG A 344 -0.04 -8.70 21.00
N LYS A 345 -0.85 -8.43 22.03
CA LYS A 345 -0.97 -9.29 23.22
C LYS A 345 -1.42 -10.71 22.86
N ILE A 346 -2.36 -10.86 21.92
CA ILE A 346 -2.83 -12.17 21.44
C ILE A 346 -1.71 -12.95 20.75
N LEU A 347 -0.97 -12.32 19.84
CA LEU A 347 0.08 -12.97 19.05
C LEU A 347 1.33 -13.31 19.86
N LEU A 348 1.68 -12.47 20.85
CA LEU A 348 2.83 -12.65 21.74
C LEU A 348 2.54 -13.49 23.00
N ASN A 349 1.30 -13.94 23.19
CA ASN A 349 0.97 -14.80 24.32
C ASN A 349 1.89 -16.04 24.32
N LYS A 350 2.60 -16.26 25.44
CA LYS A 350 3.59 -17.35 25.59
C LYS A 350 2.99 -18.72 25.92
N GLY A 351 1.69 -18.81 26.17
CA GLY A 351 1.01 -20.04 26.59
C GLY A 351 1.05 -21.18 25.56
N GLY A 352 1.13 -22.42 26.04
CA GLY A 352 1.18 -23.62 25.20
C GLY A 352 2.55 -23.90 24.57
N LYS A 353 2.71 -25.14 24.08
CA LYS A 353 4.03 -25.74 23.76
C LYS A 353 4.86 -25.02 22.67
N ARG A 354 4.24 -24.21 21.81
CA ARG A 354 4.92 -23.54 20.67
C ARG A 354 5.27 -22.07 20.95
N GLY A 355 4.98 -21.55 22.14
CA GLY A 355 5.25 -20.15 22.48
C GLY A 355 4.55 -19.14 21.56
N PRO A 356 5.03 -17.88 21.49
CA PRO A 356 4.43 -16.82 20.68
C PRO A 356 4.49 -17.13 19.17
N VAL A 357 3.62 -16.49 18.39
CA VAL A 357 3.71 -16.57 16.92
C VAL A 357 5.01 -15.88 16.46
N PRO A 358 5.80 -16.48 15.55
CA PRO A 358 6.98 -15.82 15.00
C PRO A 358 6.62 -14.53 14.26
N MET A 359 7.16 -13.40 14.73
CA MET A 359 6.92 -12.08 14.13
C MET A 359 8.21 -11.30 13.91
N LYS A 360 8.22 -10.45 12.88
CA LYS A 360 9.28 -9.47 12.64
C LYS A 360 8.68 -8.12 12.29
N HIS A 361 9.20 -7.08 12.93
CA HIS A 361 8.87 -5.70 12.64
C HIS A 361 9.62 -5.30 11.36
N LEU A 362 8.89 -4.91 10.32
CA LEU A 362 9.43 -4.64 9.00
C LEU A 362 9.40 -3.13 8.70
N VAL A 363 10.09 -2.38 9.56
CA VAL A 363 10.25 -0.93 9.46
C VAL A 363 11.71 -0.55 9.61
N SER A 364 12.05 0.67 9.21
CA SER A 364 13.38 1.23 9.34
C SER A 364 13.24 2.69 9.77
N ASP A 365 13.92 3.01 10.86
CA ASP A 365 14.23 4.37 11.29
C ASP A 365 15.71 4.59 10.93
N VAL A 366 15.99 5.43 9.94
CA VAL A 366 17.34 5.68 9.43
C VAL A 366 18.01 6.89 10.08
N ASN A 367 17.33 7.67 10.91
CA ASN A 367 17.88 8.87 11.54
C ASN A 367 17.98 8.76 13.08
N GLY A 368 17.33 7.76 13.68
CA GLY A 368 17.31 7.47 15.11
C GLY A 368 16.28 8.28 15.91
N ASP A 369 15.32 8.95 15.26
CA ASP A 369 14.32 9.80 15.93
C ASP A 369 13.10 9.02 16.45
N LYS A 370 13.09 7.69 16.27
CA LYS A 370 12.01 6.75 16.55
C LYS A 370 10.79 6.88 15.65
N VAL A 371 10.80 7.71 14.62
CA VAL A 371 9.78 7.79 13.57
C VAL A 371 10.22 6.92 12.40
N PHE A 372 9.29 6.19 11.77
CA PHE A 372 9.68 5.29 10.68
C PHE A 372 9.87 6.04 9.37
N ASP A 373 11.10 6.08 8.87
CA ASP A 373 11.40 6.59 7.54
C ASP A 373 10.96 5.64 6.43
N LYS A 374 10.96 4.33 6.72
CA LYS A 374 10.58 3.30 5.75
C LYS A 374 9.78 2.19 6.41
N TYR A 375 8.77 1.70 5.70
CA TYR A 375 7.86 0.71 6.26
C TYR A 375 7.23 -0.19 5.19
N PHE A 376 6.83 -1.39 5.62
CA PHE A 376 6.06 -2.29 4.78
C PHE A 376 4.64 -1.78 4.63
N HIS A 377 4.27 -1.42 3.41
CA HIS A 377 2.95 -0.94 3.07
C HIS A 377 2.18 -2.00 2.26
N LEU A 378 2.45 -3.30 2.51
CA LEU A 378 1.69 -4.41 1.94
C LEU A 378 0.43 -4.66 2.78
N LYS A 379 -0.59 -5.26 2.17
CA LYS A 379 -1.74 -5.82 2.89
C LYS A 379 -1.90 -7.30 2.52
N ALA A 380 -0.79 -8.02 2.65
CA ALA A 380 -0.61 -9.32 2.01
C ALA A 380 -0.70 -10.50 2.97
N TRP A 381 -1.39 -11.55 2.53
CA TRP A 381 -1.63 -12.79 3.26
C TRP A 381 -1.50 -13.97 2.32
N THR A 382 -0.88 -15.06 2.76
CA THR A 382 -0.71 -16.26 1.93
C THR A 382 -0.99 -17.52 2.73
N VAL A 383 -1.53 -18.53 2.05
CA VAL A 383 -1.65 -19.90 2.54
C VAL A 383 -1.16 -20.85 1.45
N ASN A 384 -0.27 -21.76 1.81
CA ASN A 384 0.22 -22.85 0.97
C ASN A 384 0.11 -24.16 1.78
N GLY A 385 -0.81 -25.05 1.39
CA GLY A 385 -1.08 -26.28 2.14
C GLY A 385 -2.56 -26.67 2.09
N VAL A 386 -3.15 -26.98 3.25
CA VAL A 386 -4.52 -27.49 3.34
C VAL A 386 -5.53 -26.36 3.60
N ILE A 387 -6.51 -26.22 2.69
CA ILE A 387 -7.68 -25.35 2.87
C ILE A 387 -8.94 -26.18 2.59
N GLY A 388 -9.72 -26.46 3.63
CA GLY A 388 -10.86 -27.37 3.55
C GLY A 388 -10.39 -28.77 3.22
N ASP A 389 -10.78 -29.28 2.05
CA ASP A 389 -10.42 -30.62 1.57
C ASP A 389 -9.30 -30.58 0.51
N ASP A 390 -8.93 -29.40 0.02
CA ASP A 390 -7.80 -29.23 -0.88
C ASP A 390 -6.49 -29.29 -0.06
N LYS A 391 -5.78 -30.42 -0.16
CA LYS A 391 -4.47 -30.66 0.47
C LYS A 391 -3.30 -29.97 -0.25
N ARG A 392 -3.56 -29.32 -1.39
CA ARG A 392 -2.56 -28.72 -2.28
C ARG A 392 -2.92 -27.27 -2.65
N ALA A 393 -3.59 -26.58 -1.74
CA ALA A 393 -4.11 -25.25 -1.97
C ALA A 393 -2.99 -24.21 -2.02
N TYR A 394 -3.18 -23.23 -2.91
CA TYR A 394 -2.43 -21.98 -2.96
C TYR A 394 -3.44 -20.84 -2.85
N TRP A 395 -3.25 -19.96 -1.89
CA TRP A 395 -4.12 -18.82 -1.68
C TRP A 395 -3.33 -17.58 -1.31
N THR A 396 -3.75 -16.43 -1.83
CA THR A 396 -3.15 -15.14 -1.52
C THR A 396 -4.20 -14.06 -1.51
N MET A 397 -4.17 -13.20 -0.51
CA MET A 397 -4.91 -11.94 -0.50
C MET A 397 -3.94 -10.77 -0.52
N ASN A 398 -4.23 -9.77 -1.36
CA ASN A 398 -3.55 -8.48 -1.37
C ASN A 398 -4.59 -7.36 -1.51
N GLY A 399 -4.14 -6.11 -1.54
CA GLY A 399 -4.98 -4.97 -1.86
C GLY A 399 -4.61 -3.73 -1.06
N SER A 400 -5.59 -2.86 -0.87
CA SER A 400 -5.45 -1.65 -0.06
C SER A 400 -5.88 -1.83 1.39
N SER A 401 -6.73 -2.84 1.68
CA SER A 401 -7.42 -2.97 2.97
C SER A 401 -6.51 -3.39 4.12
N ASN A 402 -6.34 -2.49 5.09
CA ASN A 402 -5.80 -2.83 6.40
C ASN A 402 -6.79 -3.72 7.16
N ILE A 403 -6.31 -4.49 8.14
CA ILE A 403 -7.19 -5.26 9.03
C ILE A 403 -7.58 -4.34 10.19
N SER A 404 -8.51 -3.41 9.92
CA SER A 404 -8.93 -2.36 10.85
C SER A 404 -10.42 -2.01 10.73
N ALA A 405 -10.98 -1.39 11.77
CA ALA A 405 -12.37 -0.92 11.74
C ALA A 405 -12.62 0.12 10.64
N LEU A 406 -11.67 1.02 10.40
CA LEU A 406 -11.77 2.05 9.37
C LEU A 406 -11.81 1.45 7.96
N SER A 407 -10.93 0.48 7.66
CA SER A 407 -10.92 -0.21 6.37
C SER A 407 -12.21 -1.00 6.11
N LYS A 408 -12.91 -1.45 7.15
CA LYS A 408 -14.22 -2.12 6.98
C LYS A 408 -15.27 -1.17 6.39
N VAL A 409 -15.21 0.11 6.74
CA VAL A 409 -16.21 1.12 6.32
C VAL A 409 -15.77 1.96 5.12
N SER A 410 -14.50 1.89 4.73
CA SER A 410 -13.87 2.64 3.65
C SER A 410 -13.99 1.96 2.28
N ASP A 411 -13.80 2.73 1.21
CA ASP A 411 -13.59 2.16 -0.11
C ASP A 411 -12.22 1.48 -0.14
N GLU A 412 -12.18 0.18 -0.43
CA GLU A 412 -10.97 -0.63 -0.47
C GLU A 412 -11.03 -1.59 -1.66
N ASN A 413 -9.88 -1.94 -2.26
CA ASN A 413 -9.77 -3.07 -3.20
C ASN A 413 -9.11 -4.25 -2.51
N ILE A 414 -9.63 -5.46 -2.75
CA ILE A 414 -9.10 -6.71 -2.19
C ILE A 414 -8.99 -7.73 -3.32
N GLY A 415 -7.76 -8.09 -3.70
CA GLY A 415 -7.49 -9.17 -4.63
C GLY A 415 -7.32 -10.49 -3.90
N ILE A 416 -7.94 -11.56 -4.41
CA ILE A 416 -7.72 -12.93 -3.94
C ILE A 416 -7.19 -13.75 -5.12
N PHE A 417 -6.14 -14.53 -4.90
CA PHE A 417 -5.52 -15.36 -5.94
C PHE A 417 -5.38 -16.80 -5.48
N ARG A 418 -5.78 -17.72 -6.35
CA ARG A 418 -5.68 -19.17 -6.16
C ARG A 418 -4.66 -19.76 -7.12
N MET A 419 -3.46 -19.18 -7.14
CA MET A 419 -2.42 -19.47 -8.13
C MET A 419 -1.06 -19.69 -7.46
N LYS A 420 -0.47 -20.88 -7.67
CA LYS A 420 0.88 -21.23 -7.18
C LYS A 420 1.92 -20.14 -7.46
N ALA A 421 1.97 -19.67 -8.70
CA ALA A 421 2.96 -18.67 -9.12
C ALA A 421 2.85 -17.36 -8.32
N VAL A 422 1.63 -16.93 -7.99
CA VAL A 422 1.38 -15.71 -7.20
C VAL A 422 1.71 -15.97 -5.74
N THR A 423 1.14 -17.02 -5.15
CA THR A 423 1.33 -17.36 -3.74
C THR A 423 2.78 -17.54 -3.37
N MET A 424 3.52 -18.31 -4.18
CA MET A 424 4.93 -18.53 -3.90
C MET A 424 5.78 -17.28 -4.10
N LYS A 425 5.37 -16.32 -4.94
CA LYS A 425 6.09 -15.06 -5.12
C LYS A 425 5.92 -14.15 -3.90
N TYR A 426 4.71 -14.05 -3.34
CA TYR A 426 4.49 -13.35 -2.07
C TYR A 426 5.19 -14.05 -0.92
N GLN A 427 5.09 -15.38 -0.80
CA GLN A 427 5.76 -16.13 0.28
C GLN A 427 7.27 -15.92 0.26
N ARG A 428 7.93 -16.06 -0.91
CA ARG A 428 9.37 -15.79 -1.01
C ARG A 428 9.73 -14.35 -0.67
N HIS A 429 8.92 -13.37 -1.11
CA HIS A 429 9.16 -11.97 -0.78
C HIS A 429 9.07 -11.72 0.72
N ILE A 430 8.00 -12.19 1.37
CA ILE A 430 7.79 -12.04 2.81
C ILE A 430 8.87 -12.79 3.59
N GLU A 431 9.21 -14.02 3.20
CA GLU A 431 10.26 -14.80 3.87
C GLU A 431 11.64 -14.17 3.74
N TYR A 432 11.97 -13.58 2.59
CA TYR A 432 13.22 -12.86 2.42
C TYR A 432 13.33 -11.73 3.45
N TRP A 433 12.31 -10.88 3.57
CA TRP A 433 12.34 -9.75 4.52
C TRP A 433 12.16 -10.18 5.97
N PHE A 434 11.49 -11.31 6.22
CA PHE A 434 11.43 -11.88 7.56
C PHE A 434 12.82 -12.36 8.03
N LYS A 435 13.64 -12.92 7.13
CA LYS A 435 15.02 -13.32 7.41
C LYS A 435 16.00 -12.14 7.39
N ASN A 436 15.70 -11.13 6.59
CA ASN A 436 16.52 -9.94 6.38
C ASN A 436 15.70 -8.68 6.71
N PRO A 437 15.30 -8.47 7.97
CA PRO A 437 14.49 -7.32 8.32
C PRO A 437 15.24 -6.02 8.00
N PRO A 438 14.53 -4.94 7.62
CA PRO A 438 15.16 -3.64 7.44
C PRO A 438 15.93 -3.24 8.70
N ARG A 439 17.10 -2.62 8.52
CA ARG A 439 17.90 -2.11 9.64
C ARG A 439 17.41 -0.73 10.05
N SER A 440 17.28 -0.51 11.35
CA SER A 440 17.17 0.84 11.91
C SER A 440 18.51 1.29 12.45
N ARG A 441 18.75 2.60 12.49
CA ARG A 441 19.84 3.18 13.27
C ARG A 441 19.53 3.07 14.78
N PRO A 442 20.56 3.12 15.63
CA PRO A 442 20.37 3.35 17.05
C PRO A 442 19.59 4.64 17.30
N VAL A 443 18.80 4.66 18.37
CA VAL A 443 18.06 5.85 18.80
C VAL A 443 19.06 6.97 19.11
N VAL A 444 18.74 8.17 18.65
CA VAL A 444 19.43 9.42 18.98
C VAL A 444 18.50 10.23 19.88
N PRO A 445 18.71 10.23 21.22
CA PRO A 445 17.75 10.80 22.17
C PRO A 445 17.37 12.25 21.90
N SER A 446 18.31 13.06 21.39
CA SER A 446 18.07 14.48 21.04
C SER A 446 17.13 14.69 19.86
N LEU A 447 16.93 13.67 19.02
CA LEU A 447 16.02 13.72 17.87
C LEU A 447 14.62 13.18 18.20
N VAL A 448 14.44 12.54 19.35
CA VAL A 448 13.15 11.92 19.71
C VAL A 448 12.11 12.99 20.04
N PRO A 449 10.98 13.06 19.31
CA PRO A 449 9.91 14.00 19.60
C PRO A 449 9.30 13.81 21.00
N LYS A 450 8.94 14.91 21.67
CA LYS A 450 8.34 14.89 23.03
C LYS A 450 7.03 14.11 23.11
N ASN A 451 6.23 14.09 22.03
CA ASN A 451 4.96 13.35 21.92
C ASN A 451 5.11 12.21 20.91
N LEU A 452 6.05 11.30 21.16
CA LEU A 452 6.37 10.22 20.22
C LEU A 452 5.21 9.21 20.13
N ASP A 453 4.48 9.28 19.03
CA ASP A 453 3.81 8.13 18.45
C ASP A 453 4.48 7.82 17.10
N PRO A 454 5.29 6.76 17.01
CA PRO A 454 6.01 6.42 15.78
C PRO A 454 5.04 6.02 14.65
N TYR A 455 3.77 5.78 14.99
CA TYR A 455 2.71 5.38 14.07
C TYR A 455 1.81 6.54 13.65
N ALA A 456 1.83 7.70 14.34
CA ALA A 456 0.87 8.78 14.09
C ALA A 456 0.82 9.24 12.62
N ASN A 457 1.97 9.28 11.95
CA ASN A 457 2.05 9.66 10.53
C ASN A 457 1.63 8.53 9.58
N MET A 458 1.70 7.27 10.01
CA MET A 458 1.26 6.10 9.23
C MET A 458 -0.22 5.78 9.44
N GLU A 459 -0.84 6.28 10.51
CA GLU A 459 -2.29 6.15 10.72
C GLU A 459 -3.11 7.00 9.74
N MET A 460 -2.47 7.94 9.03
CA MET A 460 -3.11 8.73 8.01
C MET A 460 -3.42 7.91 6.74
N ASP A 461 -2.62 6.88 6.41
CA ASP A 461 -2.82 6.05 5.20
C ASP A 461 -4.15 5.28 5.22
#